data_AF-A0A1C4W079-F1
#
_entry.id   AF-A0A1C4W079-F1
#
_cell.length_a   1.000
_cell.length_b   1.000
_cell.length_c   1.000
_cell.angle_alpha   90.00
_cell.angle_beta   90.00
_cell.angle_gamma   90.00
#
_symmetry.space_group_name_H-M   'P 1'
#
loop_
_entity.id
_entity.type
_entity.pdbx_description
1 polymer ?
#
loop_
_entity_poly.entity_id
_entity_poly.type
_entity_poly.pdbx_seq_one_letter_code
_entity_poly.pdbx_strand_id
1 'polypeptide(L)'
;MTPAEIVRRWLRLVVADAELSPYLVGVDLDRLAAHLAASLTAALADEPADAWGGLGLSEAQRRRIGDYLAGVCWAADLPGERIAQARRAVAR
;
A
#
# COMPACT_ATOMS: atom_id res chain seq x y z
N MET A 1 7.87 -13.25 1.08
CA MET A 1 6.47 -12.80 1.05
C MET A 1 6.16 -12.31 -0.35
N THR A 2 5.05 -12.73 -0.95
CA THR A 2 4.63 -12.26 -2.28
C THR A 2 4.04 -10.84 -2.20
N PRO A 3 3.95 -10.08 -3.31
CA PRO A 3 3.28 -8.78 -3.33
C PRO A 3 1.84 -8.83 -2.80
N ALA A 4 1.09 -9.90 -3.11
CA ALA A 4 -0.26 -10.10 -2.61
C ALA A 4 -0.32 -10.28 -1.08
N GLU A 5 0.61 -11.03 -0.50
CA GLU A 5 0.70 -11.21 0.95
C GLU A 5 1.11 -9.91 1.67
N ILE A 6 2.03 -9.15 1.08
CA ILE A 6 2.44 -7.82 1.58
C ILE A 6 1.24 -6.90 1.62
N VAL A 7 0.50 -6.78 0.50
CA VAL A 7 -0.68 -5.92 0.40
C VAL A 7 -1.77 -6.34 1.38
N ARG A 8 -2.07 -7.63 1.52
CA ARG A 8 -3.06 -8.10 2.49
C ARG A 8 -2.66 -7.77 3.93
N ARG A 9 -1.38 -7.92 4.28
CA ARG A 9 -0.89 -7.59 5.62
C ARG A 9 -0.91 -6.08 5.87
N TRP A 10 -0.55 -5.29 4.87
CA TRP A 10 -0.63 -3.84 4.91
C TRP A 10 -2.08 -3.34 5.03
N LEU A 11 -3.02 -3.86 4.23
CA LEU A 11 -4.43 -3.50 4.31
C LEU A 11 -5.04 -3.77 5.69
N ARG A 12 -4.62 -4.84 6.38
CA ARG A 12 -5.06 -5.07 7.77
C ARG A 12 -4.62 -3.96 8.72
N LEU A 13 -3.45 -3.36 8.51
CA LEU A 13 -3.00 -2.21 9.31
C LEU A 13 -3.83 -0.97 9.00
N VAL A 14 -4.12 -0.72 7.72
CA VAL A 14 -4.95 0.41 7.29
C VAL A 14 -6.38 0.29 7.83
N VAL A 15 -6.97 -0.91 7.78
CA VAL A 15 -8.32 -1.18 8.33
C VAL A 15 -8.34 -1.04 9.85
N ALA A 16 -7.24 -1.34 10.55
CA ALA A 16 -7.14 -1.18 11.99
C ALA A 16 -6.90 0.28 12.42
N ASP A 17 -6.56 1.18 11.50
CA ASP A 17 -6.36 2.60 11.80
C ASP A 17 -7.72 3.33 11.84
N ALA A 18 -8.05 3.90 13.01
CA ALA A 18 -9.29 4.62 13.25
C ALA A 18 -9.46 5.88 12.36
N GLU A 19 -8.36 6.50 11.91
CA GLU A 19 -8.41 7.66 11.02
C GLU A 19 -8.61 7.29 9.54
N LEU A 20 -8.37 6.03 9.18
CA LEU A 20 -8.39 5.56 7.78
C LEU A 20 -9.54 4.62 7.49
N SER A 21 -9.93 3.79 8.46
CA SER A 21 -11.05 2.86 8.32
C SER A 21 -12.37 3.47 7.84
N PRO A 22 -12.75 4.74 8.16
CA PRO A 22 -13.97 5.33 7.62
C PRO A 22 -13.96 5.46 6.08
N TYR A 23 -12.79 5.58 5.46
CA TYR A 23 -12.63 5.70 4.00
C TYR A 23 -12.75 4.36 3.27
N LEU A 24 -12.74 3.25 4.01
CA LEU A 24 -12.84 1.90 3.47
C LEU A 24 -14.26 1.31 3.60
N VAL A 25 -15.19 2.05 4.20
CA VAL A 25 -16.59 1.62 4.32
C VAL A 25 -17.22 1.50 2.93
N GLY A 26 -17.79 0.32 2.64
CA GLY A 26 -18.39 0.02 1.34
C GLY A 26 -17.38 -0.31 0.24
N VAL A 27 -16.08 -0.32 0.54
CA VAL A 27 -15.05 -0.75 -0.40
C VAL A 27 -14.93 -2.28 -0.39
N ASP A 28 -14.92 -2.87 -1.58
CA ASP A 28 -14.54 -4.27 -1.76
C ASP A 28 -13.04 -4.42 -1.50
N LEU A 29 -12.70 -4.85 -0.29
CA LEU A 29 -11.30 -4.98 0.15
C LEU A 29 -10.54 -6.06 -0.60
N ASP A 30 -11.21 -7.11 -1.10
CA ASP A 30 -10.55 -8.15 -1.87
C ASP A 30 -10.20 -7.66 -3.27
N ARG A 31 -11.12 -6.94 -3.91
CA ARG A 31 -10.86 -6.27 -5.19
C ARG A 31 -9.78 -5.20 -5.05
N LEU A 32 -9.83 -4.40 -3.97
CA LEU A 32 -8.79 -3.42 -3.67
C LEU A 32 -7.43 -4.11 -3.45
N ALA A 33 -7.37 -5.19 -2.67
CA ALA A 33 -6.15 -5.93 -2.44
C ALA A 33 -5.54 -6.47 -3.73
N ALA A 34 -6.35 -7.02 -4.64
CA ALA A 34 -5.89 -7.50 -5.93
C ALA A 34 -5.30 -6.37 -6.79
N HIS A 35 -6.00 -5.24 -6.86
CA HIS A 35 -5.54 -4.07 -7.60
C HIS A 35 -4.21 -3.52 -7.05
N LEU A 36 -4.11 -3.35 -5.73
CA LEU A 36 -2.90 -2.85 -5.08
C LEU A 36 -1.74 -3.85 -5.18
N ALA A 37 -2.00 -5.16 -5.20
CA ALA A 37 -0.97 -6.18 -5.41
C ALA A 37 -0.38 -6.12 -6.83
N ALA A 38 -1.23 -5.91 -7.85
CA ALA A 38 -0.77 -5.70 -9.22
C ALA A 38 0.09 -4.44 -9.31
N SER A 39 -0.35 -3.34 -8.69
CA SER A 39 0.38 -2.07 -8.68
C SER A 39 1.68 -2.12 -7.89
N LEU A 40 1.72 -2.86 -6.78
CA LEU A 40 2.98 -3.11 -6.05
C LEU A 40 3.94 -3.96 -6.89
N THR A 41 3.43 -4.94 -7.65
CA THR A 41 4.25 -5.76 -8.55
C THR A 41 4.89 -4.89 -9.64
N ALA A 42 4.09 -4.04 -10.30
CA ALA A 42 4.58 -3.08 -11.28
C ALA A 42 5.60 -2.11 -10.67
N ALA A 43 5.30 -1.53 -9.50
CA ALA A 43 6.21 -0.62 -8.81
C ALA A 43 7.56 -1.28 -8.48
N LEU A 44 7.57 -2.53 -8.02
CA LEU A 44 8.80 -3.29 -7.74
C LEU A 44 9.57 -3.69 -9.00
N ALA A 45 8.93 -3.66 -10.16
CA ALA A 45 9.55 -3.82 -11.48
C ALA A 45 9.97 -2.48 -12.11
N ASP A 46 9.83 -1.36 -11.39
CA ASP A 46 10.04 0.01 -11.88
C ASP A 46 9.10 0.42 -13.03
N GLU A 47 7.96 -0.26 -13.15
CA GLU A 47 6.92 0.07 -14.12
C GLU A 47 5.95 1.14 -13.55
N PRO A 48 5.35 1.96 -14.42
CA PRO A 48 4.33 2.91 -14.00
C PRO A 48 3.12 2.17 -13.42
N ALA A 49 2.78 2.50 -12.17
CA ALA A 49 1.63 1.97 -11.47
C ALA A 49 0.76 3.14 -10.99
N ASP A 50 -0.52 3.13 -11.35
CA ASP A 50 -1.50 4.11 -10.91
C ASP A 50 -2.58 3.38 -10.10
N ALA A 51 -2.44 3.41 -8.78
CA ALA A 51 -3.31 2.67 -7.87
C ALA A 51 -3.75 3.47 -6.64
N TRP A 52 -3.06 4.57 -6.36
CA TRP A 52 -3.05 5.20 -5.05
C TRP A 52 -3.67 6.61 -5.08
N GLY A 53 -3.76 7.22 -6.27
CA GLY A 53 -4.43 8.48 -6.53
C GLY A 53 -5.94 8.29 -6.75
N GLY A 54 -6.73 8.36 -5.68
CA GLY A 54 -8.19 8.29 -5.83
C GLY A 54 -8.99 8.24 -4.52
N LEU A 55 -8.33 7.91 -3.41
CA LEU A 55 -8.98 7.76 -2.10
C LEU A 55 -9.26 9.08 -1.36
N GLY A 56 -8.98 10.24 -1.97
CA GLY A 56 -9.22 11.55 -1.34
C GLY A 56 -8.40 11.80 -0.06
N LEU A 57 -7.32 11.03 0.15
CA LEU A 57 -6.52 11.09 1.37
C LEU A 57 -5.74 12.39 1.46
N SER A 58 -5.67 12.94 2.67
CA SER A 58 -4.74 14.02 2.97
C SER A 58 -3.29 13.55 2.85
N GLU A 59 -2.38 14.51 2.70
CA GLU A 59 -0.96 14.24 2.63
C GLU A 59 -0.41 13.54 3.89
N ALA A 60 -0.96 13.86 5.06
CA ALA A 60 -0.60 13.18 6.31
C ALA A 60 -1.03 11.70 6.31
N GLN A 61 -2.24 11.42 5.83
CA GLN A 61 -2.75 10.06 5.68
C GLN A 61 -1.93 9.28 4.65
N ARG A 62 -1.58 9.88 3.50
CA ARG A 62 -0.69 9.28 2.47
C ARG A 62 0.66 8.86 3.05
N ARG A 63 1.30 9.74 3.84
CA ARG A 63 2.55 9.39 4.53
C ARG A 63 2.35 8.22 5.50
N ARG A 64 1.30 8.25 6.31
CA ARG A 64 1.01 7.19 7.29
C ARG A 64 0.81 5.83 6.63
N ILE A 65 0.02 5.75 5.57
CA ILE A 65 -0.17 4.49 4.85
C ILE A 65 1.12 4.00 4.17
N GLY A 66 1.95 4.93 3.68
CA GLY A 66 3.28 4.63 3.15
C GLY A 66 4.22 4.05 4.21
N ASP A 67 4.16 4.55 5.45
CA ASP A 67 4.95 4.04 6.58
C ASP A 67 4.52 2.62 6.98
N TYR A 68 3.22 2.35 6.99
CA TYR A 68 2.73 0.98 7.18
C TYR A 68 3.25 0.04 6.09
N LEU A 69 3.21 0.46 4.82
CA LEU A 69 3.70 -0.38 3.72
C LEU A 69 5.20 -0.65 3.86
N ALA A 70 5.97 0.38 4.23
CA ALA A 70 7.38 0.26 4.51
C ALA A 70 7.67 -0.75 5.63
N GLY A 71 6.91 -0.69 6.72
CA GLY A 71 7.02 -1.63 7.84
C GLY A 71 6.73 -3.07 7.44
N VAL A 72 5.72 -3.30 6.60
CA VAL A 72 5.41 -4.65 6.09
C VAL A 72 6.51 -5.14 5.14
N CYS A 73 7.00 -4.31 4.23
CA CYS A 73 8.09 -4.68 3.32
C CYS A 73 9.40 -4.97 4.08
N TRP A 74 9.69 -4.18 5.12
CA TRP A 74 10.82 -4.43 6.01
C TRP A 74 10.68 -5.76 6.75
N ALA A 75 9.51 -6.05 7.32
CA ALA A 75 9.22 -7.35 7.97
C ALA A 75 9.17 -8.54 6.99
N ALA A 76 9.18 -8.27 5.69
CA ALA A 76 9.27 -9.25 4.61
C ALA A 76 10.72 -9.39 4.05
N ASP A 77 11.70 -8.74 4.70
CA ASP A 77 13.12 -8.73 4.33
C ASP A 77 13.40 -8.18 2.92
N LEU A 78 12.59 -7.21 2.45
CA LEU A 78 12.87 -6.54 1.18
C LEU A 78 14.10 -5.62 1.31
N PRO A 79 14.95 -5.54 0.26
CA PRO A 79 16.04 -4.56 0.22
C PRO A 79 15.53 -3.11 0.36
N GLY A 80 16.33 -2.24 0.99
CA GLY A 80 15.95 -0.85 1.25
C GLY A 80 15.52 -0.06 0.01
N GLU A 81 16.16 -0.32 -1.14
CA GLU A 81 15.79 0.29 -2.43
C GLU A 81 14.38 -0.10 -2.87
N ARG A 82 14.01 -1.37 -2.71
CA ARG A 82 12.66 -1.87 -3.01
C ARG A 82 11.62 -1.32 -2.04
N ILE A 83 11.97 -1.15 -0.77
CA ILE A 83 11.12 -0.47 0.22
C ILE A 83 10.89 0.99 -0.20
N ALA A 84 11.94 1.70 -0.61
CA ALA A 84 11.84 3.08 -1.09
C ALA A 84 11.00 3.19 -2.38
N GLN A 85 11.09 2.21 -3.27
CA GLN A 85 10.28 2.14 -4.49
C GLN A 85 8.80 1.90 -4.17
N ALA A 86 8.50 0.95 -3.28
CA ALA A 86 7.13 0.68 -2.81
C ALA A 86 6.51 1.92 -2.12
N ARG A 87 7.27 2.65 -1.30
CA ARG A 87 6.79 3.90 -0.68
C ARG A 87 6.49 4.99 -1.70
N ARG A 88 7.33 5.14 -2.73
CA ARG A 88 7.11 6.12 -3.80
C ARG A 88 5.83 5.86 -4.59
N ALA A 89 5.43 4.60 -4.75
CA ALA A 89 4.18 4.26 -5.43
C ALA A 89 2.95 4.82 -4.69
N VAL A 90 2.98 4.87 -3.36
CA VAL A 90 1.88 5.38 -2.52
C VAL A 90 1.86 6.91 -2.40
N ALA A 91 3.01 7.56 -2.62
CA ALA A 91 3.18 9.00 -2.47
C ALA A 91 2.89 9.81 -3.74
N ARG A 92 2.62 9.15 -4.87
CA ARG A 92 2.20 9.78 -6.14
C ARG A 92 0.69 10.01 -6.13
#